data_AF-A0A931ZQ83-F1
#
_entry.id   AF-A0A931ZQ83-F1
#
_cell.length_a   1.000
_cell.length_b   1.000
_cell.length_c   1.000
_cell.angle_alpha   90.00
_cell.angle_beta   90.00
_cell.angle_gamma   90.00
#
_symmetry.space_group_name_H-M   'P 1'
#
loop_
_entity.id
_entity.type
_entity.pdbx_description
1 polymer ?
#
loop_
_entity_poly.entity_id
_entity_poly.type
_entity_poly.pdbx_seq_one_letter_code
_entity_poly.pdbx_strand_id
1 'polypeptide(L)'
;MAKKKDSRQQSLPFERETLRNRVLGEILLSRQREVMAALKPGREAWDTQPGDQAECSAGQTQHDLDAELTAMRCRTLRLINTALSRLQKGDYGECKSCGDEIAEARLRSLPFAIRCKTCEDQREMREERERLAEKRAMKARGSSPLAQMLGLVIP
;
A
#
# COMPACT_ATOMS: atom_id res chain seq x y z
N MET A 1 -11.51 -41.95 34.27
CA MET A 1 -11.78 -40.53 34.55
C MET A 1 -11.75 -39.75 33.23
N ALA A 2 -12.90 -39.58 32.58
CA ALA A 2 -13.01 -38.86 31.31
C ALA A 2 -13.41 -37.40 31.58
N LYS A 3 -12.50 -36.46 31.30
CA LYS A 3 -12.78 -35.01 31.36
C LYS A 3 -13.75 -34.68 30.22
N LYS A 4 -15.04 -34.52 30.53
CA LYS A 4 -16.02 -33.87 29.63
C LYS A 4 -15.50 -32.46 29.36
N LYS A 5 -14.89 -32.23 28.19
CA LYS A 5 -14.56 -30.87 27.73
C LYS A 5 -15.90 -30.16 27.52
N ASP A 6 -16.11 -29.12 28.33
CA ASP A 6 -17.33 -28.34 28.42
C ASP A 6 -17.60 -27.68 27.06
N SER A 7 -18.67 -28.08 26.38
CA SER A 7 -19.02 -27.60 25.03
C SER A 7 -19.23 -26.08 24.97
N ARG A 8 -19.42 -25.42 26.13
CA ARG A 8 -19.53 -23.97 26.28
C ARG A 8 -18.20 -23.21 26.08
N GLN A 9 -17.06 -23.86 26.25
CA GLN A 9 -15.75 -23.18 26.12
C GLN A 9 -15.27 -23.04 24.67
N GLN A 10 -15.87 -23.78 23.74
CA GLN A 10 -15.51 -23.75 22.31
C GLN A 10 -16.24 -22.68 21.48
N SER A 11 -17.36 -22.10 21.95
CA SER A 11 -18.12 -21.09 21.22
C SER A 11 -17.58 -19.66 21.39
N LEU A 12 -17.00 -19.35 22.55
CA LEU A 12 -16.48 -18.02 22.93
C LEU A 12 -15.36 -17.46 22.02
N PRO A 13 -14.46 -18.25 21.41
CA PRO A 13 -13.45 -17.75 20.47
C PRO A 13 -14.06 -17.36 19.12
N PHE A 14 -14.99 -18.18 18.61
CA PHE A 14 -15.64 -17.98 17.32
C PHE A 14 -16.55 -16.73 17.31
N GLU A 15 -17.30 -16.50 18.39
CA GLU A 15 -18.13 -15.31 18.57
C GLU A 15 -17.27 -14.03 18.62
N ARG A 16 -16.13 -14.06 19.30
CA ARG A 16 -15.19 -12.93 19.36
C ARG A 16 -14.57 -12.61 18.02
N GLU A 17 -14.14 -13.63 17.28
CA GLU A 17 -13.57 -13.46 15.94
C GLU A 17 -14.60 -12.93 14.93
N THR A 18 -15.83 -13.41 15.02
CA THR A 18 -16.94 -12.92 14.18
C THR A 18 -17.24 -11.44 14.45
N LEU A 19 -17.29 -11.04 15.72
CA LEU A 19 -17.46 -9.63 16.11
C LEU A 19 -16.29 -8.75 15.64
N ARG A 20 -15.05 -9.21 15.85
CA ARG A 20 -13.83 -8.54 15.37
C ARG A 20 -13.91 -8.28 13.87
N ASN A 21 -14.20 -9.31 13.09
CA ASN A 21 -14.24 -9.24 11.63
C ASN A 21 -15.38 -8.35 11.14
N ARG A 22 -16.53 -8.32 11.83
CA ARG A 22 -17.63 -7.40 11.54
C ARG A 22 -17.21 -5.94 11.72
N VAL A 23 -16.64 -5.60 12.88
CA VAL A 23 -16.20 -4.21 13.18
C VAL A 23 -15.13 -3.75 12.19
N LEU A 24 -14.13 -4.60 11.91
CA LEU A 24 -13.09 -4.27 10.93
C LEU A 24 -13.64 -4.16 9.51
N GLY A 25 -14.65 -4.97 9.15
CA GLY A 25 -15.38 -4.85 7.89
C GLY A 25 -16.11 -3.51 7.74
N GLU A 26 -16.79 -3.03 8.79
CA GLU A 26 -17.44 -1.71 8.80
C GLU A 26 -16.44 -0.58 8.61
N ILE A 27 -15.27 -0.67 9.27
CA ILE A 27 -14.18 0.30 9.10
C ILE A 27 -13.65 0.29 7.65
N LEU A 28 -13.44 -0.89 7.06
CA LEU A 28 -13.00 -1.02 5.67
C LEU A 28 -14.00 -0.39 4.69
N LEU A 29 -15.30 -0.61 4.87
CA LEU A 29 -16.34 -0.02 4.04
C LEU A 29 -16.42 1.50 4.20
N SER A 30 -16.23 2.03 5.41
CA SER A 30 -16.11 3.47 5.62
C SER A 30 -14.93 4.03 4.82
N ARG A 31 -13.75 3.40 4.98
CA ARG A 31 -12.53 3.84 4.30
C ARG A 31 -12.63 3.73 2.78
N GLN A 32 -13.29 2.70 2.27
CA GLN A 32 -13.55 2.53 0.84
C GLN A 32 -14.33 3.72 0.27
N ARG A 33 -15.40 4.14 0.95
CA ARG A 33 -16.23 5.29 0.55
C ARG A 33 -15.42 6.58 0.54
N GLU A 34 -14.61 6.83 1.57
CA GLU A 34 -13.73 8.00 1.63
C GLU A 34 -12.75 8.06 0.45
N VAL A 35 -12.07 6.95 0.16
CA VAL A 35 -11.09 6.89 -0.94
C VAL A 35 -11.79 7.02 -2.30
N MET A 36 -12.96 6.40 -2.48
CA MET A 36 -13.74 6.55 -3.71
C MET A 36 -14.26 7.98 -3.91
N ALA A 37 -14.69 8.66 -2.83
CA ALA A 37 -15.11 10.05 -2.91
C ALA A 37 -13.95 10.96 -3.32
N ALA A 38 -12.75 10.72 -2.76
CA ALA A 38 -11.54 11.46 -3.10
C ALA A 38 -10.99 11.15 -4.51
N LEU A 39 -11.42 10.06 -5.16
CA LEU A 39 -11.05 9.72 -6.53
C LEU A 39 -11.97 10.34 -7.57
N LYS A 40 -13.19 10.77 -7.22
CA LYS A 40 -14.07 11.48 -8.16
C LYS A 40 -13.46 12.84 -8.43
N PRO A 41 -12.96 13.12 -9.66
CA PRO A 41 -12.51 14.46 -9.96
C PRO A 41 -13.73 15.38 -9.95
N GLY A 42 -13.64 16.50 -9.23
CA GLY A 42 -14.54 17.62 -9.47
C GLY A 42 -14.37 18.04 -10.93
N ARG A 43 -15.46 18.06 -11.68
CA ARG A 43 -15.49 18.37 -13.12
C ARG A 43 -15.16 19.84 -13.46
N GLU A 44 -14.30 20.52 -12.70
CA GLU A 44 -14.22 22.00 -12.74
C GLU A 44 -12.82 22.61 -12.59
N ALA A 45 -11.72 21.86 -12.75
CA ALA A 45 -10.39 22.41 -12.40
C ALA A 45 -9.28 22.31 -13.47
N TRP A 46 -9.62 22.23 -14.77
CA TRP A 46 -8.61 22.25 -15.83
C TRP A 46 -9.04 23.10 -17.04
N ASP A 47 -9.63 24.26 -16.80
CA ASP A 47 -9.62 25.34 -17.80
C ASP A 47 -8.26 26.02 -17.73
N THR A 48 -7.28 25.43 -18.43
CA THR A 48 -5.93 25.98 -18.56
C THR A 48 -6.01 27.31 -19.31
N GLN A 49 -5.93 28.41 -18.57
CA GLN A 49 -5.63 29.73 -19.12
C GLN A 49 -4.19 29.70 -19.66
N PRO A 50 -3.88 30.24 -20.86
CA PRO A 50 -2.52 30.32 -21.34
C PRO A 50 -1.77 31.39 -20.52
N GLY A 51 -1.18 30.92 -19.42
CA GLY A 51 -0.25 31.66 -18.57
C GLY A 51 1.17 31.66 -19.13
N ASP A 52 2.02 32.56 -18.64
CA ASP A 52 3.40 32.71 -19.09
C ASP A 52 4.27 31.44 -18.86
N GLN A 53 5.49 31.41 -19.43
CA GLN A 53 6.38 30.23 -19.35
C GLN A 53 6.71 29.78 -17.91
N ALA A 54 6.59 30.65 -16.91
CA ALA A 54 6.81 30.30 -15.51
C ALA A 54 5.60 29.55 -14.92
N GLU A 55 4.39 29.93 -15.30
CA GLU A 55 3.14 29.24 -14.92
C GLU A 55 3.03 27.84 -15.56
N CYS A 56 3.57 27.64 -16.77
CA CYS A 56 3.64 26.32 -17.41
C CYS A 56 4.47 25.30 -16.61
N SER A 57 5.61 25.69 -16.05
CA SER A 57 6.44 24.78 -15.24
C SER A 57 5.78 24.42 -13.91
N ALA A 58 5.13 25.39 -13.25
CA ALA A 58 4.41 25.14 -12.01
C ALA A 58 3.19 24.22 -12.24
N GLY A 59 2.43 24.46 -13.31
CA GLY A 59 1.28 23.63 -13.69
C GLY A 59 1.66 22.18 -13.97
N GLN A 60 2.79 21.92 -14.63
CA GLN A 60 3.28 20.56 -14.87
C GLN A 60 3.61 19.83 -13.56
N THR A 61 4.30 20.48 -12.62
CA THR A 61 4.63 19.86 -11.33
C THR A 61 3.38 19.52 -10.52
N GLN A 62 2.35 20.37 -10.56
CA GLN A 62 1.11 20.15 -9.84
C GLN A 62 0.32 18.97 -10.44
N HIS A 63 0.27 18.88 -11.77
CA HIS A 63 -0.34 17.74 -12.45
C HIS A 63 0.37 16.41 -12.11
N ASP A 64 1.70 16.40 -12.05
CA ASP A 64 2.47 15.20 -11.69
C ASP A 64 2.18 14.74 -10.25
N LEU A 65 2.06 15.69 -9.31
CA LEU A 65 1.69 15.40 -7.92
C LEU A 65 0.26 14.84 -7.81
N ASP A 66 -0.70 15.42 -8.54
CA ASP A 66 -2.08 14.95 -8.57
C ASP A 66 -2.20 13.54 -9.17
N ALA A 67 -1.43 13.25 -10.21
CA ALA A 67 -1.33 11.92 -10.81
C ALA A 67 -0.79 10.90 -9.80
N GLU A 68 0.29 11.22 -9.08
CA GLU A 68 0.86 10.32 -8.06
C GLU A 68 -0.10 10.10 -6.89
N LEU A 69 -0.78 11.15 -6.42
CA LEU A 69 -1.80 11.05 -5.36
C LEU A 69 -2.97 10.17 -5.80
N THR A 70 -3.42 10.31 -7.05
CA THR A 70 -4.46 9.47 -7.65
C THR A 70 -4.00 8.01 -7.74
N ALA A 71 -2.76 7.76 -8.18
CA ALA A 71 -2.19 6.42 -8.21
C ALA A 71 -2.13 5.79 -6.80
N MET A 72 -1.74 6.55 -5.79
CA MET A 72 -1.72 6.13 -4.39
C MET A 72 -3.12 5.75 -3.87
N ARG A 73 -4.14 6.57 -4.16
CA ARG A 73 -5.54 6.30 -3.81
C ARG A 73 -6.05 5.03 -4.49
N CYS A 74 -5.76 4.84 -5.78
CA CYS A 74 -6.09 3.62 -6.52
C CYS A 74 -5.44 2.37 -5.91
N ARG A 75 -4.15 2.44 -5.55
CA ARG A 75 -3.45 1.34 -4.84
C ARG A 75 -4.12 1.02 -3.50
N THR A 76 -4.48 2.04 -2.73
CA THR A 76 -5.17 1.89 -1.44
C THR A 76 -6.55 1.23 -1.62
N LEU A 77 -7.33 1.66 -2.60
CA LEU A 77 -8.64 1.08 -2.89
C LEU A 77 -8.54 -0.41 -3.25
N ARG A 78 -7.53 -0.81 -4.04
CA ARG A 78 -7.26 -2.23 -4.35
C ARG A 78 -6.95 -3.05 -3.10
N LEU A 79 -6.18 -2.50 -2.16
CA LEU A 79 -5.89 -3.16 -0.88
C LEU A 79 -7.16 -3.33 -0.04
N ILE A 80 -8.00 -2.29 0.04
CA ILE A 80 -9.29 -2.35 0.75
C ILE A 80 -10.20 -3.42 0.14
N ASN A 81 -10.34 -3.45 -1.19
CA ASN A 81 -11.14 -4.45 -1.88
C ASN A 81 -10.62 -5.87 -1.64
N THR A 82 -9.30 -6.04 -1.61
CA THR A 82 -8.66 -7.31 -1.28
C THR A 82 -9.01 -7.74 0.14
N ALA A 83 -8.92 -6.83 1.11
CA ALA A 83 -9.27 -7.09 2.50
C ALA A 83 -10.75 -7.49 2.67
N LEU A 84 -11.67 -6.77 2.02
CA LEU A 84 -13.10 -7.11 1.99
C LEU A 84 -13.36 -8.49 1.38
N SER A 85 -12.67 -8.84 0.29
CA SER A 85 -12.77 -10.18 -0.31
C SER A 85 -12.27 -11.27 0.64
N ARG A 86 -11.18 -11.02 1.40
CA ARG A 86 -10.68 -11.96 2.42
C ARG A 86 -11.66 -12.14 3.57
N LEU A 87 -12.34 -11.07 4.00
CA LEU A 87 -13.41 -11.15 5.01
C LEU A 87 -14.53 -12.09 4.55
N GLN A 88 -14.93 -12.02 3.28
CA GLN A 88 -15.95 -12.92 2.73
C GLN A 88 -15.48 -14.38 2.65
N LYS A 89 -14.19 -14.62 2.43
CA LYS A 89 -13.61 -15.98 2.34
C LYS A 89 -13.29 -16.60 3.70
N GLY A 90 -13.19 -15.80 4.75
CA GLY A 90 -12.78 -16.23 6.09
C GLY A 90 -11.27 -16.10 6.36
N ASP A 91 -10.46 -15.72 5.37
CA ASP A 91 -8.99 -15.61 5.50
C ASP A 91 -8.53 -14.23 5.99
N TYR A 92 -9.43 -13.40 6.50
CA TYR A 92 -9.08 -12.06 6.95
C TYR A 92 -8.25 -12.10 8.23
N GLY A 93 -7.18 -11.31 8.26
CA GLY A 93 -6.23 -11.31 9.36
C GLY A 93 -5.09 -12.31 9.21
N GLU A 94 -4.99 -13.05 8.11
CA GLU A 94 -3.83 -13.90 7.81
C GLU A 94 -2.83 -13.20 6.87
N CYS A 95 -1.54 -13.35 7.12
CA CYS A 95 -0.46 -12.78 6.32
C CYS A 95 -0.31 -13.51 4.98
N LYS A 96 -0.43 -12.79 3.85
CA LYS A 96 -0.26 -13.37 2.51
C LYS A 96 1.13 -13.98 2.24
N SER A 97 2.15 -13.58 3.01
CA SER A 97 3.54 -14.00 2.77
C SER A 97 3.97 -15.20 3.60
N CYS A 98 3.59 -15.28 4.88
CA CYS A 98 3.99 -16.37 5.77
C CYS A 98 2.84 -17.24 6.26
N GLY A 99 1.58 -16.82 6.10
CA GLY A 99 0.41 -17.54 6.62
C GLY A 99 0.13 -17.29 8.12
N ASP A 100 0.95 -16.51 8.82
CA ASP A 100 0.72 -16.20 10.23
C ASP A 100 -0.38 -15.16 10.44
N GLU A 101 -0.98 -15.14 11.63
CA GLU A 101 -1.95 -14.12 12.02
C GLU A 101 -1.31 -12.72 12.08
N ILE A 102 -2.01 -11.74 11.51
CA ILE A 102 -1.67 -10.32 11.56
C ILE A 102 -2.19 -9.78 12.90
N ALA A 103 -1.28 -9.23 13.69
CA ALA A 103 -1.59 -8.66 15.00
C ALA A 103 -2.82 -7.72 14.95
N GLU A 104 -3.77 -7.91 15.87
CA GLU A 104 -5.01 -7.16 15.90
C GLU A 104 -4.78 -5.64 15.99
N ALA A 105 -3.80 -5.21 16.78
CA ALA A 105 -3.41 -3.80 16.86
C ALA A 105 -3.06 -3.20 15.48
N ARG A 106 -2.40 -3.98 14.62
CA ARG A 106 -2.09 -3.58 13.24
C ARG A 106 -3.34 -3.48 12.39
N LEU A 107 -4.27 -4.43 12.50
CA LEU A 107 -5.54 -4.38 11.75
C LEU A 107 -6.45 -3.23 12.22
N ARG A 108 -6.42 -2.88 13.52
CA ARG A 108 -7.15 -1.72 14.04
C ARG A 108 -6.61 -0.39 13.48
N SER A 109 -5.29 -0.28 13.29
CA SER A 109 -4.67 0.92 12.69
C SER A 109 -4.68 0.92 11.16
N LEU A 110 -4.45 -0.24 10.54
CA LEU A 110 -4.33 -0.47 9.10
C LEU A 110 -5.18 -1.68 8.70
N PRO A 111 -6.51 -1.52 8.58
CA PRO A 111 -7.43 -2.64 8.39
C PRO A 111 -7.30 -3.33 7.02
N PHE A 112 -6.62 -2.69 6.06
CA PHE A 112 -6.33 -3.24 4.74
C PHE A 112 -4.92 -3.86 4.65
N ALA A 113 -4.22 -4.06 5.78
CA ALA A 113 -2.92 -4.71 5.81
C ALA A 113 -3.02 -6.16 5.31
N ILE A 114 -2.19 -6.52 4.32
CA ILE A 114 -2.14 -7.86 3.72
C ILE A 114 -0.98 -8.72 4.24
N ARG A 115 -0.09 -8.14 5.07
CA ARG A 115 1.11 -8.78 5.62
C ARG A 115 1.30 -8.39 7.08
N CYS A 116 1.91 -9.29 7.84
CA CYS A 116 2.41 -9.02 9.19
C CYS A 116 3.56 -8.00 9.14
N LYS A 117 3.91 -7.42 10.29
CA LYS A 117 4.97 -6.38 10.38
C LYS A 117 6.30 -6.89 9.84
N THR A 118 6.71 -8.10 10.20
CA THR A 118 7.97 -8.71 9.76
C THR A 118 8.04 -8.86 8.24
N CYS A 119 7.00 -9.39 7.60
CA CYS A 119 6.95 -9.53 6.14
C CYS A 119 6.84 -8.19 5.42
N GLU A 120 6.21 -7.20 6.04
CA GLU A 120 6.18 -5.83 5.52
C GLU A 120 7.58 -5.23 5.50
N ASP A 121 8.29 -5.30 6.63
CA ASP A 121 9.63 -4.73 6.81
C ASP A 121 10.64 -5.37 5.84
N GLN A 122 10.57 -6.69 5.68
CA GLN A 122 11.43 -7.40 4.71
C GLN A 122 11.18 -6.95 3.26
N ARG A 123 9.93 -6.61 2.93
CA ARG A 123 9.60 -6.12 1.59
C ARG A 123 10.11 -4.70 1.38
N GLU A 124 9.88 -3.81 2.35
CA GLU A 124 10.39 -2.42 2.31
C GLU A 124 11.92 -2.39 2.22
N MET A 125 12.61 -3.24 2.98
CA MET A 125 14.07 -3.37 2.91
C MET A 125 14.55 -3.86 1.53
N ARG A 126 13.81 -4.79 0.90
CA ARG A 126 14.13 -5.26 -0.45
C ARG A 126 13.93 -4.14 -1.48
N GLU A 127 12.79 -3.46 -1.43
CA GLU A 127 12.45 -2.33 -2.31
C GLU A 127 13.50 -1.20 -2.17
N GLU A 128 13.93 -0.86 -0.95
CA GLU A 128 14.96 0.16 -0.73
C GLU A 128 16.32 -0.29 -1.26
N ARG A 129 16.71 -1.56 -1.05
CA ARG A 129 17.96 -2.10 -1.62
C ARG A 129 17.96 -2.05 -3.13
N GLU A 130 16.84 -2.40 -3.78
CA GLU A 130 16.67 -2.32 -5.23
C GLU A 130 16.76 -0.87 -5.71
N ARG A 131 16.04 0.06 -5.08
CA ARG A 131 16.09 1.49 -5.40
C ARG A 131 17.50 2.07 -5.26
N LEU A 132 18.23 1.69 -4.21
CA LEU A 132 19.62 2.11 -4.01
C LEU A 132 20.54 1.51 -5.08
N ALA A 133 20.34 0.25 -5.46
CA ALA A 133 21.09 -0.39 -6.54
C ALA A 133 20.82 0.31 -7.90
N GLU A 134 19.57 0.65 -8.19
CA GLU A 134 19.19 1.41 -9.38
C GLU A 134 19.83 2.79 -9.42
N LYS A 135 19.80 3.53 -8.30
CA LYS A 135 20.49 4.83 -8.17
C LYS A 135 21.99 4.70 -8.39
N ARG A 136 22.62 3.68 -7.80
CA ARG A 136 24.06 3.41 -7.99
C ARG A 136 24.37 3.07 -9.45
N ALA A 137 23.52 2.27 -10.11
CA ALA A 137 23.65 1.94 -11.52
C ALA A 137 23.45 3.16 -12.43
N MET A 138 22.47 4.03 -12.14
CA MET A 138 22.27 5.30 -12.86
C MET A 138 23.48 6.23 -12.71
N LYS A 139 24.06 6.32 -11.50
CA LYS A 139 25.28 7.08 -11.25
C LYS A 139 26.50 6.50 -11.98
N ALA A 140 26.66 5.18 -12.02
CA ALA A 140 27.75 4.50 -12.73
C ALA A 140 27.62 4.65 -14.26
N ARG A 141 26.39 4.60 -14.81
CA ARG A 141 26.11 4.90 -16.22
C ARG A 141 26.32 6.38 -16.59
N GLY A 142 26.32 7.26 -15.60
CA GLY A 142 26.66 8.68 -15.71
C GLY A 142 28.17 8.99 -15.68
N SER A 143 29.04 8.01 -15.97
CA SER A 143 30.43 8.29 -16.33
C SER A 143 30.45 9.06 -17.66
N SER A 144 30.80 10.34 -17.61
CA SER A 144 30.88 11.31 -18.70
C SER A 144 31.13 10.71 -20.11
N PRO A 145 30.41 11.15 -21.16
CA PRO A 145 30.71 10.78 -22.55
C PRO A 145 32.17 11.06 -22.94
N LEU A 146 32.80 12.07 -22.33
CA LEU A 146 34.22 12.38 -22.54
C LEU A 146 35.15 11.32 -21.93
N ALA A 147 34.76 10.67 -20.83
CA ALA A 147 35.56 9.58 -20.23
C ALA A 147 35.49 8.29 -21.07
N GLN A 148 34.36 8.03 -21.74
CA GLN A 148 34.21 6.90 -22.67
C GLN A 148 34.87 7.17 -24.03
N MET A 149 34.93 8.43 -24.49
CA MET A 149 35.67 8.81 -25.72
C MET A 149 37.19 8.87 -25.55
N LEU A 150 37.71 9.11 -24.35
CA LEU A 150 39.16 9.27 -24.13
C LEU A 150 39.91 7.97 -23.85
N GLY A 151 39.24 6.81 -23.79
CA GLY A 151 39.91 5.51 -23.69
C GLY A 151 40.86 5.36 -22.50
N LEU A 152 40.70 6.19 -21.45
CA LEU A 152 41.52 6.10 -20.26
C LEU A 152 40.90 5.07 -19.32
N VAL A 153 41.27 3.80 -19.55
CA VAL A 153 41.24 2.77 -18.52
C VAL A 153 42.24 3.22 -17.45
N ILE A 154 41.75 3.82 -16.37
CA ILE A 154 42.58 4.05 -15.19
C ILE A 154 42.83 2.66 -14.55
N PRO A 155 44.09 2.23 -14.36
CA PRO A 155 44.43 0.92 -13.80
C PRO A 155 43.95 0.73 -12.36
#